data_AF-A0AA36BIS3-F1
#
_entry.id   AF-A0AA36BIS3-F1
#
_cell.length_a   1.000
_cell.length_b   1.000
_cell.length_c   1.000
_cell.angle_alpha   90.00
_cell.angle_beta   90.00
_cell.angle_gamma   90.00
#
_symmetry.space_group_name_H-M   'P 1'
#
loop_
_entity.id
_entity.type
_entity.pdbx_description
1 polymer ?
#
loop_
_entity_poly.entity_id
_entity_poly.type
_entity_poly.pdbx_seq_one_letter_code
_entity_poly.pdbx_strand_id
1 'polypeptide(L)'
;MRTKLSAHKSAAHTFNLVASVDADKALDSASFKSAYRKAMSKAQRLRLWNLQSRNTVTTDSILDALKRRLVVLRWNSTYDSVVVLNNLLEKNRENTHWVLRQLKLQTFTDSDVGFLTEYAQVMSNVAKFFDKIYGEDQACFESLLPTVAATIMKLKEAKFKYLLVDAILTGIMKRFGLLLEDLEYQLAAAFHPKFRLFRLEQYNNSQVSRVTNVMETVVETALMETTEEGSSTTSDENEEDVCFSNITQLRESSGHRSLKSKAQSLEKS
;
A
#
# COMPACT_ATOMS: atom_id res chain seq x y z
N MET A 1 24.97 4.56 1.04
CA MET A 1 23.64 5.23 1.01
C MET A 1 22.88 5.18 -0.34
N ARG A 2 23.50 4.87 -1.50
CA ARG A 2 22.83 4.81 -2.84
C ARG A 2 22.00 3.55 -3.14
N THR A 3 22.13 2.47 -2.36
CA THR A 3 21.52 1.15 -2.65
C THR A 3 20.07 1.00 -2.16
N LYS A 4 19.67 1.68 -1.07
CA LYS A 4 18.32 1.53 -0.49
C LYS A 4 17.21 2.14 -1.37
N LEU A 5 17.48 3.28 -2.00
CA LEU A 5 16.47 3.97 -2.82
C LEU A 5 16.24 3.32 -4.21
N SER A 6 17.24 2.60 -4.75
CA SER A 6 17.14 1.95 -6.06
C SER A 6 16.27 0.69 -6.01
N ALA A 7 16.43 -0.13 -4.96
CA ALA A 7 15.62 -1.32 -4.73
C ALA A 7 14.13 -0.96 -4.56
N HIS A 8 13.84 0.13 -3.87
CA HIS A 8 12.47 0.62 -3.66
C HIS A 8 11.79 1.07 -4.96
N LYS A 9 12.46 1.93 -5.73
CA LYS A 9 11.94 2.37 -7.04
C LYS A 9 11.78 1.19 -8.00
N SER A 10 12.68 0.21 -7.94
CA SER A 10 12.59 -1.03 -8.71
C SER A 10 11.41 -1.89 -8.26
N ALA A 11 11.18 -2.06 -6.95
CA ALA A 11 10.08 -2.84 -6.42
C ALA A 11 8.72 -2.19 -6.74
N ALA A 12 8.59 -0.88 -6.57
CA ALA A 12 7.37 -0.17 -6.91
C ALA A 12 7.11 -0.18 -8.44
N HIS A 13 8.15 -0.04 -9.26
CA HIS A 13 8.04 -0.21 -10.71
C HIS A 13 7.59 -1.63 -11.08
N THR A 14 8.17 -2.64 -10.44
CA THR A 14 7.84 -4.06 -10.63
C THR A 14 6.39 -4.34 -10.24
N PHE A 15 5.92 -3.77 -9.12
CA PHE A 15 4.53 -3.90 -8.67
C PHE A 15 3.56 -3.13 -9.58
N ASN A 16 3.99 -2.01 -10.18
CA ASN A 16 3.21 -1.31 -11.20
C ASN A 16 3.03 -2.18 -12.45
N LEU A 17 4.05 -2.93 -12.87
CA LEU A 17 3.91 -3.92 -13.94
C LEU A 17 2.94 -5.06 -13.57
N VAL A 18 2.87 -5.45 -12.31
CA VAL A 18 1.83 -6.39 -11.84
C VAL A 18 0.43 -5.78 -11.99
N ALA A 19 0.27 -4.53 -11.53
CA ALA A 19 -1.01 -3.83 -11.52
C ALA A 19 -1.53 -3.48 -12.92
N SER A 20 -0.64 -3.36 -13.91
CA SER A 20 -1.01 -3.13 -15.32
C SER A 20 -0.93 -4.41 -16.15
N VAL A 21 0.28 -4.86 -16.47
CA VAL A 21 0.56 -5.92 -17.45
C VAL A 21 0.01 -7.27 -17.00
N ASP A 22 0.23 -7.65 -15.75
CA ASP A 22 -0.23 -8.95 -15.27
C ASP A 22 -1.73 -8.94 -14.95
N ALA A 23 -2.26 -7.84 -14.42
CA ALA A 23 -3.71 -7.66 -14.23
C ALA A 23 -4.50 -7.72 -15.55
N ASP A 24 -3.92 -7.26 -16.67
CA ASP A 24 -4.54 -7.31 -18.00
C ASP A 24 -4.79 -8.75 -18.48
N LYS A 25 -4.10 -9.76 -17.93
CA LYS A 25 -4.40 -11.18 -18.22
C LYS A 25 -5.82 -11.57 -17.80
N ALA A 26 -6.41 -10.89 -16.83
CA ALA A 26 -7.82 -11.09 -16.49
C ALA A 26 -8.76 -10.77 -17.67
N LEU A 27 -8.33 -9.91 -18.61
CA LEU A 27 -9.07 -9.53 -19.81
C LEU A 27 -9.01 -10.59 -20.93
N ASP A 28 -8.29 -11.69 -20.75
CA ASP A 28 -8.32 -12.84 -21.67
C ASP A 28 -9.65 -13.59 -21.56
N SER A 29 -10.27 -13.56 -20.37
CA SER A 29 -11.63 -14.05 -20.18
C SER A 29 -12.65 -13.14 -20.85
N ALA A 30 -13.44 -13.68 -21.78
CA ALA A 30 -14.47 -12.93 -22.50
C ALA A 30 -15.53 -12.31 -21.58
N SER A 31 -15.92 -13.01 -20.50
CA SER A 31 -16.93 -12.53 -19.55
C SER A 31 -16.41 -11.35 -18.73
N PHE A 32 -15.18 -11.44 -18.20
CA PHE A 32 -14.54 -10.36 -17.46
C PHE A 32 -14.25 -9.17 -18.37
N LYS A 33 -13.71 -9.40 -19.57
CA LYS A 33 -13.40 -8.37 -20.56
C LYS A 33 -14.64 -7.56 -20.97
N SER A 34 -15.77 -8.24 -21.19
CA SER A 34 -17.03 -7.59 -21.55
C SER A 34 -17.53 -6.69 -20.42
N ALA A 35 -17.57 -7.21 -19.18
CA ALA A 35 -17.97 -6.44 -18.00
C ALA A 35 -17.03 -5.24 -17.75
N TYR A 36 -15.71 -5.48 -17.81
CA TYR A 36 -14.68 -4.45 -17.66
C TYR A 36 -14.86 -3.34 -18.70
N ARG A 37 -14.93 -3.68 -19.99
CA ARG A 37 -15.08 -2.69 -21.06
C ARG A 37 -16.36 -1.89 -20.91
N LYS A 38 -17.47 -2.54 -20.57
CA LYS A 38 -18.77 -1.86 -20.39
C LYS A 38 -18.73 -0.85 -19.25
N ALA A 39 -18.27 -1.27 -18.07
CA ALA A 39 -18.22 -0.40 -16.89
C ALA A 39 -17.18 0.72 -17.05
N MET A 40 -15.97 0.39 -17.51
CA MET A 40 -14.89 1.37 -17.69
C MET A 40 -15.18 2.36 -18.82
N SER A 41 -15.84 1.95 -19.91
CA SER A 41 -16.22 2.89 -20.98
C SER A 41 -17.20 3.94 -20.48
N LYS A 42 -18.14 3.57 -19.60
CA LYS A 42 -19.08 4.54 -18.98
C LYS A 42 -18.34 5.51 -18.08
N ALA A 43 -17.44 5.01 -17.24
CA ALA A 43 -16.59 5.84 -16.38
C ALA A 43 -15.69 6.79 -17.19
N GLN A 44 -15.09 6.31 -18.27
CA GLN A 44 -14.22 7.09 -19.15
C GLN A 44 -14.98 8.19 -19.91
N ARG A 45 -16.20 7.92 -20.40
CA ARG A 45 -17.04 8.95 -21.03
C ARG A 45 -17.42 10.04 -20.04
N LEU A 46 -17.79 9.68 -18.82
CA LEU A 46 -18.07 10.65 -17.76
C LEU A 46 -16.82 11.51 -17.45
N ARG A 47 -15.62 10.90 -17.43
CA ARG A 47 -14.35 11.63 -17.27
C ARG A 47 -14.09 12.59 -18.44
N LEU A 48 -14.21 12.13 -19.68
CA LEU A 48 -13.99 12.97 -20.87
C LEU A 48 -14.92 14.18 -20.85
N TRP A 49 -16.19 13.98 -20.47
CA TRP A 49 -17.11 15.07 -20.27
C TRP A 49 -16.63 16.07 -19.21
N ASN A 50 -16.19 15.60 -18.04
CA ASN A 50 -15.65 16.48 -16.98
C ASN A 50 -14.44 17.30 -17.41
N LEU A 51 -13.58 16.72 -18.24
CA LEU A 51 -12.40 17.41 -18.76
C LEU A 51 -12.81 18.49 -19.76
N GLN A 52 -13.80 18.21 -20.61
CA GLN A 52 -14.35 19.15 -21.57
C GLN A 52 -15.21 20.24 -20.92
N SER A 53 -15.87 19.95 -19.80
CA SER A 53 -16.82 20.84 -19.14
C SER A 53 -16.17 21.85 -18.18
N ARG A 54 -14.84 21.83 -18.01
CA ARG A 54 -14.08 22.69 -17.08
C ARG A 54 -14.28 24.21 -17.26
N ASN A 55 -14.90 24.66 -18.35
CA ASN A 55 -15.06 26.07 -18.73
C ASN A 55 -16.53 26.52 -19.00
N THR A 56 -17.59 25.83 -18.55
CA THR A 56 -18.97 26.21 -18.90
C THR A 56 -19.90 26.42 -17.69
N VAL A 57 -20.87 27.34 -17.83
CA VAL A 57 -21.92 27.65 -16.84
C VAL A 57 -22.77 26.41 -16.49
N THR A 58 -22.94 25.49 -17.45
CA THR A 58 -23.62 24.20 -17.27
C THR A 58 -22.90 23.26 -16.30
N THR A 59 -21.60 23.49 -16.06
CA THR A 59 -20.82 22.70 -15.12
C THR A 59 -21.14 23.09 -13.70
N ASP A 60 -21.32 24.37 -13.40
CA ASP A 60 -21.62 24.82 -12.03
C ASP A 60 -22.98 24.30 -11.54
N SER A 61 -24.00 24.18 -12.40
CA SER A 61 -25.29 23.59 -12.03
C SER A 61 -25.23 22.08 -11.80
N ILE A 62 -24.42 21.36 -12.58
CA ILE A 62 -24.19 19.92 -12.40
C ILE A 62 -23.29 19.64 -11.19
N LEU A 63 -22.33 20.53 -10.92
CA LEU A 63 -21.47 20.51 -9.74
C LEU A 63 -22.27 20.69 -8.45
N ASP A 64 -23.23 21.61 -8.47
CA ASP A 64 -24.14 21.87 -7.35
C ASP A 64 -25.02 20.64 -7.07
N ALA A 65 -25.56 19.99 -8.12
CA ALA A 65 -26.34 18.76 -8.01
C ALA A 65 -25.55 17.57 -7.43
N LEU A 66 -24.26 17.45 -7.75
CA LEU A 66 -23.39 16.39 -7.24
C LEU A 66 -22.70 16.74 -5.91
N LYS A 67 -22.80 17.99 -5.44
CA LYS A 67 -22.14 18.57 -4.26
C LYS A 67 -20.63 18.33 -4.19
N ARG A 68 -20.01 17.89 -5.28
CA ARG A 68 -18.58 17.62 -5.40
C ARG A 68 -18.12 17.98 -6.80
N ARG A 69 -17.02 18.73 -6.85
CA ARG A 69 -16.27 18.87 -8.08
C ARG A 69 -15.72 17.51 -8.52
N LEU A 70 -16.19 17.04 -9.68
CA LEU A 70 -15.56 15.96 -10.45
C LEU A 70 -14.10 16.29 -10.86
N VAL A 71 -13.61 17.48 -10.48
CA VAL A 71 -12.20 17.91 -10.47
C VAL A 71 -11.25 16.88 -9.83
N VAL A 72 -11.74 16.01 -8.94
CA VAL A 72 -10.95 14.95 -8.30
C VAL A 72 -10.84 13.67 -9.17
N LEU A 73 -11.38 13.63 -10.39
CA LEU A 73 -11.01 12.59 -11.37
C LEU A 73 -9.66 12.91 -12.02
N ARG A 74 -8.65 13.25 -11.21
CA ARG A 74 -7.26 13.22 -11.65
C ARG A 74 -6.86 11.75 -11.71
N TRP A 75 -7.25 11.09 -12.81
CA TRP A 75 -6.93 9.70 -13.16
C TRP A 75 -5.42 9.54 -13.38
N ASN A 76 -4.60 9.81 -12.36
CA ASN A 76 -3.21 9.40 -12.36
C ASN A 76 -3.14 7.86 -12.26
N SER A 77 -4.19 7.24 -11.72
CA SER A 77 -4.45 5.80 -11.72
C SER A 77 -5.92 5.48 -12.02
N THR A 78 -6.15 4.38 -12.75
CA THR A 78 -7.50 3.81 -13.00
C THR A 78 -8.21 3.47 -11.69
N TYR A 79 -7.47 3.14 -10.63
CA TYR A 79 -8.03 2.77 -9.33
C TYR A 79 -8.74 3.94 -8.62
N ASP A 80 -8.06 5.06 -8.40
CA ASP A 80 -8.58 6.21 -7.64
C ASP A 80 -9.89 6.74 -8.25
N SER A 81 -9.92 6.70 -9.57
CA SER A 81 -11.04 7.03 -10.43
C SER A 81 -12.29 6.23 -10.11
N VAL A 82 -12.12 4.91 -10.00
CA VAL A 82 -13.20 3.97 -9.70
C VAL A 82 -13.64 4.15 -8.25
N VAL A 83 -12.73 4.39 -7.32
CA VAL A 83 -13.06 4.67 -5.91
C VAL A 83 -13.94 5.92 -5.78
N VAL A 84 -13.56 7.02 -6.45
CA VAL A 84 -14.38 8.25 -6.46
C VAL A 84 -15.75 7.98 -7.09
N LEU A 85 -15.80 7.24 -8.19
CA LEU A 85 -17.05 6.89 -8.87
C LEU A 85 -17.98 6.03 -7.99
N ASN A 86 -17.45 5.00 -7.32
CA ASN A 86 -18.22 4.17 -6.40
C ASN A 86 -18.80 5.01 -5.26
N ASN A 87 -18.00 5.89 -4.66
CA ASN A 87 -18.48 6.79 -3.61
C ASN A 87 -19.62 7.72 -4.07
N LEU A 88 -19.58 8.19 -5.32
CA LEU A 88 -20.65 9.00 -5.91
C LEU A 88 -21.92 8.18 -6.15
N LEU A 89 -21.76 6.96 -6.66
CA LEU A 89 -22.87 6.05 -6.93
C LEU A 89 -23.53 5.52 -5.65
N GLU A 90 -22.78 5.36 -4.56
CA GLU A 90 -23.33 4.97 -3.26
C GLU A 90 -24.09 6.10 -2.58
N LYS A 91 -23.52 7.32 -2.55
CA LYS A 91 -24.09 8.44 -1.79
C LYS A 91 -25.17 9.21 -2.55
N ASN A 92 -25.00 9.36 -3.86
CA ASN A 92 -25.79 10.26 -4.71
C ASN A 92 -26.17 9.56 -6.03
N ARG A 93 -26.67 8.32 -5.97
CA ARG A 93 -27.00 7.52 -7.16
C ARG A 93 -27.97 8.24 -8.11
N GLU A 94 -29.05 8.77 -7.56
CA GLU A 94 -30.11 9.42 -8.32
C GLU A 94 -29.61 10.67 -9.04
N ASN A 95 -28.87 11.51 -8.33
CA ASN A 95 -28.25 12.72 -8.91
C ASN A 95 -27.22 12.34 -9.96
N THR A 96 -26.41 11.31 -9.73
CA THR A 96 -25.43 10.80 -10.71
C THR A 96 -26.14 10.31 -11.97
N HIS A 97 -27.23 9.56 -11.84
CA HIS A 97 -28.04 9.11 -12.98
C HIS A 97 -28.80 10.25 -13.67
N TRP A 98 -29.27 11.24 -12.91
CA TRP A 98 -29.87 12.45 -13.46
C TRP A 98 -28.85 13.22 -14.32
N VAL A 99 -27.64 13.46 -13.80
CA VAL A 99 -26.55 14.09 -14.55
C VAL A 99 -26.24 13.29 -15.81
N LEU A 100 -26.06 11.97 -15.72
CA LEU A 100 -25.81 11.14 -16.90
C LEU A 100 -26.91 11.28 -17.96
N ARG A 101 -28.18 11.37 -17.56
CA ARG A 101 -29.31 11.63 -18.48
C ARG A 101 -29.23 13.00 -19.13
N GLN A 102 -28.93 14.06 -18.37
CA GLN A 102 -28.72 15.41 -18.92
C GLN A 102 -27.58 15.44 -19.95
N LEU A 103 -26.53 14.65 -19.69
CA LEU A 103 -25.36 14.52 -20.55
C LEU A 103 -25.54 13.54 -21.72
N LYS A 104 -26.72 12.93 -21.86
CA LYS A 104 -27.00 11.87 -22.85
C LYS A 104 -25.99 10.70 -22.77
N LEU A 105 -25.47 10.45 -21.57
CA LEU A 105 -24.58 9.34 -21.25
C LEU A 105 -25.38 8.15 -20.71
N GLN A 106 -24.87 6.94 -20.94
CA GLN A 106 -25.49 5.72 -20.44
C GLN A 106 -25.37 5.64 -18.91
N THR A 107 -26.47 5.34 -18.23
CA THR A 107 -26.49 5.13 -16.78
C THR A 107 -25.79 3.83 -16.36
N PHE A 108 -25.39 3.75 -15.09
CA PHE A 108 -24.79 2.56 -14.51
C PHE A 108 -25.88 1.58 -14.07
N THR A 109 -25.80 0.33 -14.54
CA THR A 109 -26.67 -0.75 -14.05
C THR A 109 -26.11 -1.31 -12.74
N ASP A 110 -26.91 -2.03 -11.96
CA ASP A 110 -26.43 -2.65 -10.71
C ASP A 110 -25.25 -3.60 -10.96
N SER A 111 -25.23 -4.28 -12.11
CA SER A 111 -24.10 -5.11 -12.53
C SER A 111 -22.83 -4.30 -12.81
N ASP A 112 -22.94 -3.09 -13.36
CA ASP A 112 -21.77 -2.23 -13.57
C ASP A 112 -21.24 -1.72 -12.22
N VAL A 113 -22.14 -1.32 -11.31
CA VAL A 113 -21.76 -0.87 -9.95
C VAL A 113 -21.09 -2.01 -9.18
N GLY A 114 -21.70 -3.21 -9.16
CA GLY A 114 -21.11 -4.38 -8.51
C GLY A 114 -19.73 -4.73 -9.06
N PHE A 115 -19.55 -4.66 -10.39
CA PHE A 115 -18.23 -4.87 -11.01
C PHE A 115 -17.21 -3.82 -10.56
N LEU A 116 -17.57 -2.54 -10.55
CA LEU A 116 -16.66 -1.45 -10.14
C LEU A 116 -16.31 -1.53 -8.65
N THR A 117 -17.25 -1.94 -7.80
CA THR A 117 -17.01 -2.18 -6.37
C THR A 117 -16.03 -3.31 -6.15
N GLU A 118 -16.23 -4.46 -6.81
CA GLU A 118 -15.30 -5.59 -6.74
C GLU A 118 -13.91 -5.22 -7.25
N TYR A 119 -13.84 -4.54 -8.40
CA TYR A 119 -12.57 -4.07 -8.98
C TYR A 119 -11.82 -3.16 -7.99
N ALA A 120 -12.51 -2.20 -7.37
CA ALA A 120 -11.91 -1.31 -6.39
C ALA A 120 -11.44 -2.06 -5.13
N GLN A 121 -12.18 -3.07 -4.68
CA GLN A 121 -11.76 -3.86 -3.52
C GLN A 121 -10.46 -4.61 -3.78
N VAL A 122 -10.36 -5.29 -4.94
CA VAL A 122 -9.16 -6.03 -5.34
C VAL A 122 -7.97 -5.07 -5.51
N MET A 123 -8.15 -3.99 -6.28
CA MET A 123 -7.10 -2.99 -6.51
C MET A 123 -6.76 -2.17 -5.26
N SER A 124 -7.60 -2.15 -4.21
CA SER A 124 -7.24 -1.50 -2.95
C SER A 124 -6.05 -2.16 -2.27
N ASN A 125 -5.86 -3.47 -2.45
CA ASN A 125 -4.70 -4.17 -1.89
C ASN A 125 -3.42 -3.73 -2.59
N VAL A 126 -3.50 -3.45 -3.90
CA VAL A 126 -2.42 -2.88 -4.72
C VAL A 126 -2.13 -1.44 -4.29
N ALA A 127 -3.16 -0.62 -4.09
CA ALA A 127 -3.00 0.75 -3.62
C ALA A 127 -2.35 0.81 -2.22
N LYS A 128 -2.80 -0.02 -1.28
CA LYS A 128 -2.22 -0.12 0.07
C LYS A 128 -0.75 -0.57 0.05
N PHE A 129 -0.36 -1.40 -0.91
CA PHE A 129 1.05 -1.73 -1.13
C PHE A 129 1.83 -0.47 -1.48
N PHE A 130 1.33 0.32 -2.44
CA PHE A 130 1.97 1.58 -2.83
C PHE A 130 2.00 2.61 -1.70
N ASP A 131 0.92 2.77 -0.93
CA ASP A 131 0.89 3.69 0.22
C ASP A 131 1.95 3.32 1.27
N LYS A 132 2.18 2.02 1.48
CA LYS A 132 3.16 1.55 2.45
C LYS A 132 4.61 1.70 1.97
N ILE A 133 4.82 1.46 0.68
CA ILE A 133 6.13 1.59 0.03
C ILE A 133 6.48 3.09 -0.06
N TYR A 134 5.61 3.92 -0.65
CA TYR A 134 5.87 5.36 -0.83
C TYR A 134 5.61 6.24 0.40
N GLY A 135 4.85 5.79 1.40
CA GLY A 135 4.49 6.59 2.58
C GLY A 135 5.40 6.43 3.79
N GLU A 136 6.29 5.42 3.80
CA GLU A 136 7.28 5.26 4.87
C GLU A 136 8.60 5.93 4.42
N ASP A 137 9.00 7.02 5.07
CA ASP A 137 10.38 7.58 5.01
C ASP A 137 11.48 6.56 5.44
N GLN A 138 11.04 5.38 5.90
CA GLN A 138 11.81 4.27 6.46
C GLN A 138 11.59 2.96 5.68
N ALA A 139 11.21 3.01 4.39
CA ALA A 139 11.09 1.82 3.55
C ALA A 139 12.47 1.21 3.22
N CYS A 140 13.11 0.65 4.24
CA CYS A 140 14.30 -0.17 4.15
C CYS A 140 13.93 -1.55 3.60
N PHE A 141 14.93 -2.22 3.04
CA PHE A 141 14.94 -3.61 2.57
C PHE A 141 14.13 -4.59 3.47
N GLU A 142 14.18 -4.35 4.79
CA GLU A 142 13.50 -5.08 5.87
C GLU A 142 11.96 -5.04 5.82
N SER A 143 11.34 -4.01 5.23
CA SER A 143 9.87 -3.88 5.18
C SER A 143 9.24 -4.37 3.88
N LEU A 144 10.05 -4.59 2.84
CA LEU A 144 9.59 -4.96 1.50
C LEU A 144 9.00 -6.37 1.47
N LEU A 145 9.76 -7.39 1.87
CA LEU A 145 9.31 -8.78 1.90
C LEU A 145 8.04 -8.96 2.74
N PRO A 146 7.97 -8.41 3.96
CA PRO A 146 6.75 -8.44 4.74
C PRO A 146 5.58 -7.79 3.99
N THR A 147 5.77 -6.62 3.37
CA THR A 147 4.71 -5.89 2.69
C THR A 147 4.16 -6.66 1.46
N VAL A 148 5.03 -7.30 0.68
CA VAL A 148 4.63 -8.21 -0.40
C VAL A 148 3.83 -9.39 0.17
N ALA A 149 4.32 -10.05 1.22
CA ALA A 149 3.66 -11.19 1.84
C ALA A 149 2.25 -10.87 2.35
N ALA A 150 2.05 -9.73 3.04
CA ALA A 150 0.69 -9.35 3.46
C ALA A 150 -0.23 -9.00 2.29
N THR A 151 0.31 -8.45 1.22
CA THR A 151 -0.50 -8.16 0.03
C THR A 151 -1.00 -9.46 -0.60
N ILE A 152 -0.14 -10.49 -0.68
CA ILE A 152 -0.52 -11.84 -1.11
C ILE A 152 -1.62 -12.43 -0.20
N MET A 153 -1.45 -12.38 1.12
CA MET A 153 -2.44 -12.92 2.06
C MET A 153 -3.80 -12.23 1.92
N LYS A 154 -3.82 -10.90 1.87
CA LYS A 154 -5.07 -10.13 1.68
C LYS A 154 -5.75 -10.41 0.35
N LEU A 155 -4.97 -10.65 -0.71
CA LEU A 155 -5.51 -11.04 -2.01
C LEU A 155 -6.10 -12.46 -1.96
N LYS A 156 -5.47 -13.41 -1.26
CA LYS A 156 -6.01 -14.77 -1.06
C LYS A 156 -7.30 -14.78 -0.25
N GLU A 157 -7.47 -13.87 0.69
CA GLU A 157 -8.70 -13.72 1.49
C GLU A 157 -9.84 -13.02 0.75
N ALA A 158 -9.56 -12.39 -0.40
CA ALA A 158 -10.57 -11.66 -1.16
C ALA A 158 -11.59 -12.63 -1.76
N LYS A 159 -12.86 -12.50 -1.36
CA LYS A 159 -13.97 -13.39 -1.74
C LYS A 159 -14.54 -13.16 -3.15
N PHE A 160 -13.88 -12.36 -3.99
CA PHE A 160 -14.45 -11.81 -5.23
C PHE A 160 -13.77 -12.40 -6.48
N LYS A 161 -14.36 -12.14 -7.66
CA LYS A 161 -14.03 -12.72 -8.97
C LYS A 161 -12.56 -13.13 -9.10
N TYR A 162 -12.35 -14.45 -8.99
CA TYR A 162 -11.06 -15.13 -9.00
C TYR A 162 -10.14 -14.66 -10.13
N LEU A 163 -10.68 -14.33 -11.31
CA LEU A 163 -9.88 -13.94 -12.48
C LEU A 163 -8.91 -12.77 -12.26
N LEU A 164 -9.35 -11.68 -11.61
CA LEU A 164 -8.47 -10.53 -11.37
C LEU A 164 -7.50 -10.80 -10.22
N VAL A 165 -7.98 -11.48 -9.17
CA VAL A 165 -7.17 -11.87 -8.01
C VAL A 165 -6.05 -12.84 -8.46
N ASP A 166 -6.38 -13.85 -9.24
CA ASP A 166 -5.47 -14.86 -9.77
C ASP A 166 -4.43 -14.24 -10.71
N ALA A 167 -4.86 -13.32 -11.59
CA ALA A 167 -3.96 -12.60 -12.49
C ALA A 167 -2.92 -11.78 -11.70
N ILE A 168 -3.37 -11.05 -10.67
CA ILE A 168 -2.48 -10.27 -9.80
C ILE A 168 -1.58 -11.19 -8.97
N LEU A 169 -2.13 -12.23 -8.31
CA LEU A 169 -1.35 -13.18 -7.51
C LEU A 169 -0.27 -13.87 -8.35
N THR A 170 -0.62 -14.32 -9.56
CA THR A 170 0.34 -14.92 -10.50
C THR A 170 1.42 -13.92 -10.90
N GLY A 171 1.05 -12.65 -11.14
CA GLY A 171 2.00 -11.58 -11.43
C GLY A 171 2.95 -11.30 -10.26
N ILE A 172 2.43 -11.24 -9.03
CA ILE A 172 3.24 -11.07 -7.81
C ILE A 172 4.22 -12.25 -7.67
N MET A 173 3.74 -13.49 -7.73
CA MET A 173 4.60 -14.66 -7.60
C MET A 173 5.66 -14.74 -8.69
N LYS A 174 5.32 -14.39 -9.93
CA LYS A 174 6.28 -14.37 -11.04
C LYS A 174 7.42 -13.38 -10.82
N ARG A 175 7.14 -12.22 -10.21
CA ARG A 175 8.11 -11.11 -10.13
C ARG A 175 8.78 -10.98 -8.77
N PHE A 176 8.10 -11.37 -7.70
CA PHE A 176 8.57 -11.32 -6.33
C PHE A 176 8.82 -12.70 -5.73
N GLY A 177 8.55 -13.80 -6.44
CA GLY A 177 8.76 -15.16 -5.93
C GLY A 177 10.19 -15.41 -5.45
N LEU A 178 11.18 -15.04 -6.28
CA LEU A 178 12.60 -15.15 -5.91
C LEU A 178 12.93 -14.29 -4.68
N LEU A 179 12.37 -13.08 -4.59
CA LEU A 179 12.55 -12.20 -3.44
C LEU A 179 12.02 -12.82 -2.14
N LEU A 180 10.90 -13.55 -2.22
CA LEU A 180 10.27 -14.18 -1.06
C LEU A 180 11.07 -15.40 -0.56
N GLU A 181 11.93 -15.97 -1.40
CA GLU A 181 12.78 -17.13 -1.10
C GLU A 181 14.21 -16.75 -0.70
N ASP A 182 14.61 -15.51 -0.99
CA ASP A 182 15.93 -14.96 -0.72
C ASP A 182 16.19 -14.84 0.79
N LEU A 183 17.31 -15.42 1.23
CA LEU A 183 17.68 -15.51 2.63
C LEU A 183 18.00 -14.14 3.24
N GLU A 184 18.62 -13.23 2.50
CA GLU A 184 18.96 -11.90 3.02
C GLU A 184 17.68 -11.11 3.34
N TYR A 185 16.70 -11.15 2.43
CA TYR A 185 15.41 -10.49 2.65
C TYR A 185 14.61 -11.15 3.78
N GLN A 186 14.70 -12.47 3.93
CA GLN A 186 14.07 -13.21 5.03
C GLN A 186 14.69 -12.84 6.38
N LEU A 187 16.02 -12.77 6.47
CA LEU A 187 16.72 -12.37 7.69
C LEU A 187 16.43 -10.91 8.03
N ALA A 188 16.52 -10.00 7.06
CA ALA A 188 16.20 -8.59 7.27
C ALA A 188 14.75 -8.39 7.78
N ALA A 189 13.79 -9.13 7.22
CA ALA A 189 12.42 -9.14 7.71
C ALA A 189 12.30 -9.69 9.15
N ALA A 190 13.07 -10.73 9.49
CA ALA A 190 13.09 -11.37 10.79
C ALA A 190 13.71 -10.48 11.89
N PHE A 191 14.76 -9.73 11.56
CA PHE A 191 15.38 -8.76 12.49
C PHE A 191 14.52 -7.50 12.69
N HIS A 192 13.55 -7.23 11.80
CA HIS A 192 12.72 -6.04 11.91
C HIS A 192 11.74 -6.11 13.09
N PRO A 193 11.76 -5.16 14.05
CA PRO A 193 11.01 -5.23 15.31
C PRO A 193 9.49 -5.41 15.16
N LYS A 194 8.91 -4.87 14.08
CA LYS A 194 7.46 -4.95 13.79
C LYS A 194 7.03 -6.24 13.07
N PHE A 195 7.95 -6.95 12.41
CA PHE A 195 7.60 -8.06 11.53
C PHE A 195 8.01 -9.38 12.13
N ARG A 196 9.28 -9.50 12.53
CA ARG A 196 9.84 -10.70 13.15
C ARG A 196 9.58 -11.94 12.29
N LEU A 197 9.77 -13.11 12.87
CA LEU A 197 9.47 -14.40 12.22
C LEU A 197 7.97 -14.60 11.93
N PHE A 198 7.09 -13.90 12.65
CA PHE A 198 5.63 -14.01 12.51
C PHE A 198 5.13 -13.81 11.07
N ARG A 199 5.69 -12.85 10.33
CA ARG A 199 5.31 -12.62 8.92
C ARG A 199 5.71 -13.79 8.01
N LEU A 200 6.83 -14.44 8.30
CA LEU A 200 7.31 -15.60 7.56
C LEU A 200 6.47 -16.83 7.90
N GLU A 201 6.10 -17.03 9.18
CA GLU A 201 5.20 -18.11 9.62
C GLU A 201 3.85 -18.09 8.88
N GLN A 202 3.26 -16.90 8.75
CA GLN A 202 1.97 -16.74 8.07
C GLN A 202 2.05 -17.00 6.56
N TYR A 203 3.20 -16.70 5.94
CA TYR A 203 3.37 -16.81 4.50
C TYR A 203 3.87 -18.21 4.10
N ASN A 204 4.91 -18.71 4.76
CA ASN A 204 5.54 -19.99 4.50
C ASN A 204 6.24 -20.55 5.75
N ASN A 205 5.47 -21.30 6.55
CA ASN A 205 5.94 -21.91 7.80
C ASN A 205 7.15 -22.86 7.61
N SER A 206 7.27 -23.53 6.46
CA SER A 206 8.38 -24.46 6.19
C SER A 206 9.78 -23.83 6.23
N GLN A 207 9.88 -22.52 5.99
CA GLN A 207 11.16 -21.81 5.95
C GLN A 207 11.55 -21.20 7.30
N VAL A 208 10.66 -21.20 8.29
CA VAL A 208 10.87 -20.53 9.57
C VAL A 208 12.05 -21.12 10.31
N SER A 209 12.12 -22.45 10.43
CA SER A 209 13.24 -23.13 11.09
C SER A 209 14.60 -22.82 10.45
N ARG A 210 14.65 -22.79 9.11
CA ARG A 210 15.86 -22.42 8.36
C ARG A 210 16.31 -21.00 8.71
N VAL A 211 15.39 -20.05 8.70
CA VAL A 211 15.69 -18.63 8.96
C VAL A 211 16.07 -18.42 10.42
N THR A 212 15.40 -19.09 11.36
CA THR A 212 15.75 -19.04 12.80
C THR A 212 17.16 -19.53 13.05
N ASN A 213 17.54 -20.70 12.50
CA ASN A 213 18.89 -21.24 12.71
C ASN A 213 19.98 -20.30 12.17
N VAL A 214 19.75 -19.69 11.01
CA VAL A 214 20.70 -18.71 10.43
C VAL A 214 20.72 -17.43 11.25
N MET A 215 19.57 -16.97 11.73
CA MET A 215 19.47 -15.79 12.61
C MET A 215 20.25 -15.99 13.91
N GLU A 216 20.14 -17.17 14.53
CA GLU A 216 20.92 -17.55 15.72
C GLU A 216 22.43 -17.54 15.41
N THR A 217 22.85 -18.15 14.29
CA THR A 217 24.26 -18.18 13.87
C THR A 217 24.83 -16.77 13.65
N VAL A 218 24.04 -15.88 13.03
CA VAL A 218 24.44 -14.48 12.80
C VAL A 218 24.57 -13.70 14.12
N VAL A 219 23.68 -13.96 15.08
CA VAL A 219 23.78 -13.33 16.41
C VAL A 219 24.98 -13.86 17.19
N GLU A 220 25.22 -15.17 17.16
CA GLU A 220 26.36 -15.81 17.83
C GLU A 220 27.70 -15.31 17.28
N THR A 221 27.84 -15.19 15.96
CA THR A 221 29.05 -14.66 15.31
C THR A 221 29.32 -13.21 15.70
N ALA A 222 28.31 -12.34 15.67
CA ALA A 222 28.47 -10.94 16.11
C ALA A 222 28.85 -10.80 17.60
N LEU A 223 28.35 -11.71 18.46
CA LEU A 223 28.73 -11.76 19.88
C LEU A 223 30.17 -12.22 20.09
N MET A 224 30.70 -13.09 19.21
CA MET A 224 32.11 -13.50 19.27
C MET A 224 33.05 -12.38 18.82
N GLU A 225 32.70 -11.66 17.75
CA GLU A 225 33.49 -10.52 17.23
C GLU A 225 33.63 -9.39 18.26
N THR A 226 32.57 -9.10 19.01
CA THR A 226 32.60 -8.10 20.10
C THR A 226 33.42 -8.52 21.32
N THR A 227 33.75 -9.80 21.46
CA THR A 227 34.58 -10.32 22.56
C THR A 227 36.08 -10.24 22.23
N GLU A 228 36.46 -10.25 20.95
CA GLU A 228 37.87 -10.18 20.52
C GLU A 228 38.42 -8.75 20.44
N GLU A 229 37.59 -7.73 20.22
CA GLU A 229 38.02 -6.32 20.20
C GLU A 229 38.25 -5.71 21.60
N GLY A 230 37.94 -6.43 22.68
CA GLY A 230 38.12 -5.98 24.06
C GLY A 230 39.56 -6.04 24.61
N SER A 231 40.55 -6.47 23.83
CA SER A 231 41.92 -6.72 24.33
C SER A 231 43.04 -5.86 23.70
N SER A 232 42.73 -4.72 23.08
CA SER A 232 43.77 -3.75 22.71
C SER A 232 43.28 -2.31 22.82
N THR A 233 43.75 -1.64 23.88
CA THR A 233 43.73 -0.19 24.08
C THR A 233 44.34 0.57 22.90
N THR A 234 43.62 1.53 22.32
CA THR A 234 43.91 2.98 22.40
C THR A 234 42.79 3.78 21.74
N SER A 235 42.39 4.84 22.42
CA SER A 235 41.50 5.94 22.05
C SER A 235 41.68 6.51 20.64
N ASP A 236 40.58 6.65 19.90
CA ASP A 236 40.14 7.89 19.26
C ASP A 236 38.68 7.72 18.77
N GLU A 237 37.73 8.28 19.52
CA GLU A 237 36.32 8.35 19.12
C GLU A 237 36.13 9.49 18.13
N ASN A 238 35.80 9.18 16.87
CA ASN A 238 34.91 9.99 16.07
C ASN A 238 34.29 9.16 14.93
N GLU A 239 32.97 9.29 14.81
CA GLU A 239 32.10 8.85 13.72
C GLU A 239 31.66 7.38 13.72
N GLU A 240 30.46 7.14 14.28
CA GLU A 240 29.25 6.67 13.56
C GLU A 240 28.30 5.88 14.49
N ASP A 241 27.59 6.56 15.39
CA ASP A 241 26.53 5.96 16.21
C ASP A 241 25.21 6.76 16.15
N VAL A 242 24.53 6.69 15.01
CA VAL A 242 23.23 7.38 14.79
C VAL A 242 22.05 6.40 14.75
N CYS A 243 22.28 5.07 14.72
CA CYS A 243 21.20 4.10 14.62
C CYS A 243 20.71 3.55 15.98
N PHE A 244 21.57 3.47 17.00
CA PHE A 244 21.24 2.82 18.28
C PHE A 244 20.84 3.77 19.42
N SER A 245 21.15 5.07 19.32
CA SER A 245 20.91 6.04 20.40
C SER A 245 19.43 6.38 20.65
N ASN A 246 18.54 6.10 19.70
CA ASN A 246 17.10 6.37 19.84
C ASN A 246 16.34 5.32 20.66
N ILE A 247 16.94 4.18 21.00
CA ILE A 247 16.26 3.15 21.81
C ILE A 247 16.37 3.46 23.30
N THR A 248 17.43 4.14 23.74
CA THR A 248 17.65 4.45 25.16
C THR A 248 16.93 5.72 25.61
N GLN A 249 16.74 6.72 24.73
CA GLN A 249 16.02 7.95 25.08
C GLN A 249 14.49 7.77 25.20
N LEU A 250 13.91 6.74 24.57
CA LEU A 250 12.47 6.50 24.66
C LEU A 250 12.04 5.85 25.99
N ARG A 251 12.99 5.42 26.83
CA ARG A 251 12.70 4.74 28.10
C ARG A 251 12.83 5.64 29.34
N GLU A 252 13.39 6.84 29.20
CA GLU A 252 13.50 7.82 30.31
C GLU A 252 12.45 8.94 30.28
N SER A 253 11.64 9.05 29.22
CA SER A 253 10.53 10.04 29.19
C SER A 253 9.18 9.49 29.70
N SER A 254 9.11 8.23 30.14
CA SER A 254 7.90 7.61 30.71
C SER A 254 8.10 7.24 32.18
N GLY A 255 8.36 8.22 33.03
CA GLY A 255 8.41 8.02 34.48
C GLY A 255 8.90 9.24 35.24
N HIS A 256 7.98 9.89 35.95
CA HIS A 256 8.22 10.94 36.97
C HIS A 256 8.67 12.33 36.51
N ARG A 257 7.68 13.20 36.26
CA ARG A 257 7.55 14.50 36.95
C ARG A 257 6.11 14.99 36.81
N SER A 258 5.25 14.61 37.76
CA SER A 258 4.97 15.32 39.01
C SER A 258 3.79 16.29 38.86
N LEU A 259 2.68 15.86 39.45
CA LEU A 259 1.51 16.65 39.84
C LEU A 259 1.95 17.87 40.67
N LYS A 260 2.25 19.01 40.04
CA LYS A 260 2.40 20.32 40.72
C LYS A 260 2.50 21.48 39.71
N SER A 261 1.40 21.82 39.03
CA SER A 261 1.27 23.16 38.39
C SER A 261 -0.17 23.59 38.04
N LYS A 262 -1.22 22.92 38.54
CA LYS A 262 -2.62 23.30 38.25
C LYS A 262 -3.43 23.78 39.46
N ALA A 263 -2.75 24.42 40.41
CA ALA A 263 -3.39 25.04 41.59
C ALA A 263 -3.20 26.58 41.67
N GLN A 264 -2.79 27.26 40.59
CA GLN A 264 -2.54 28.71 40.62
C GLN A 264 -3.07 29.47 39.38
N SER A 265 -4.27 29.14 38.91
CA SER A 265 -4.98 30.03 37.98
C SER A 265 -6.51 30.07 38.19
N LEU A 266 -6.97 29.76 39.40
CA LEU A 266 -8.31 30.06 39.87
C LEU A 266 -8.19 30.90 41.14
N GLU A 267 -7.68 32.12 40.99
CA GLU A 267 -7.95 33.24 41.88
C GLU A 267 -7.42 34.53 41.23
N LYS A 268 -8.33 35.45 40.89
CA LYS A 268 -8.13 36.83 40.41
C LYS A 268 -7.65 36.90 38.94
N SER A 269 -8.38 37.47 37.99
CA SER A 269 -9.38 38.55 38.03
C SER A 269 -10.34 38.42 36.84
#